data_AF-K2FJ12-F1
#
_entry.id   AF-K2FJ12-F1
#
_cell.length_a   1.000
_cell.length_b   1.000
_cell.length_c   1.000
_cell.angle_alpha   90.00
_cell.angle_beta   90.00
_cell.angle_gamma   90.00
#
_symmetry.space_group_name_H-M   'P 1'
#
loop_
_entity.id
_entity.type
_entity.pdbx_description
1 polymer ?
#
loop_
_entity_poly.entity_id
_entity_poly.type
_entity_poly.pdbx_seq_one_letter_code
_entity_poly.pdbx_strand_id
1 'polypeptide(L)' 'MLKLIYYVPDENLEDTKNAVFSAGAGGIGEYTNCAWQVLGTGQF' A
#
# COMPACT_ATOMS: atom_id res chain seq x y z
N MET A 1 7.41 11.28 -10.63
CA MET A 1 7.17 10.14 -9.72
C MET A 1 5.97 10.49 -8.85
N LEU A 2 4.99 9.60 -8.73
CA LEU A 2 3.80 9.81 -7.89
C LEU A 2 3.90 8.89 -6.66
N LYS A 3 3.32 9.31 -5.54
CA LYS A 3 3.22 8.50 -4.32
C LYS A 3 1.76 8.24 -4.00
N LEU A 4 1.36 6.96 -3.97
CA LEU A 4 0.05 6.54 -3.48
C LEU A 4 0.11 6.44 -1.95
N ILE A 5 -0.81 7.13 -1.28
CA ILE A 5 -1.04 7.01 0.17
C ILE A 5 -2.51 6.69 0.35
N TYR A 6 -2.79 5.64 1.09
CA TYR A 6 -4.15 5.23 1.42
C TYR A 6 -4.20 4.76 2.87
N TYR A 7 -5.41 4.77 3.44
CA TYR A 7 -5.69 4.31 4.79
C TYR A 7 -6.70 3.17 4.69
N VAL A 8 -6.48 2.11 5.45
CA VAL A 8 -7.28 0.88 5.40
C VAL A 8 -7.36 0.25 6.80
N PRO A 9 -8.48 -0.39 7.18
CA PRO A 9 -8.52 -1.24 8.37
C PRO A 9 -7.50 -2.37 8.31
N ASP A 10 -7.00 -2.81 9.48
CA ASP A 10 -6.00 -3.89 9.57
C ASP A 10 -6.48 -5.18 8.89
N GLU A 11 -7.75 -5.53 9.07
CA GLU A 11 -8.39 -6.70 8.47
C GLU A 11 -8.40 -6.71 6.94
N ASN A 12 -8.26 -5.56 6.27
CA ASN A 12 -8.24 -5.45 4.81
C ASN A 12 -6.86 -5.07 4.26
N LEU A 13 -5.83 -5.00 5.11
CA LEU A 13 -4.50 -4.53 4.73
C LEU A 13 -3.89 -5.39 3.62
N GLU A 14 -3.86 -6.72 3.79
CA GLU A 14 -3.20 -7.60 2.83
C GLU A 14 -3.92 -7.63 1.48
N ASP A 15 -5.25 -7.72 1.47
CA ASP A 15 -6.04 -7.77 0.24
C ASP A 15 -5.88 -6.49 -0.59
N THR A 16 -5.97 -5.33 0.05
CA THR A 16 -5.84 -4.04 -0.64
C THR A 16 -4.40 -3.79 -1.11
N LYS A 17 -3.40 -4.16 -0.32
CA LYS A 17 -1.99 -4.06 -0.68
C LYS A 17 -1.64 -4.94 -1.88
N ASN A 18 -2.14 -6.18 -1.91
CA ASN A 18 -1.95 -7.08 -3.05
C ASN A 18 -2.62 -6.55 -4.33
N ALA A 19 -3.80 -5.91 -4.21
CA ALA A 19 -4.46 -5.27 -5.34
C ALA A 19 -3.63 -4.09 -5.89
N VAL A 20 -3.06 -3.27 -5.00
CA VAL A 20 -2.17 -2.14 -5.37
C VAL A 20 -0.93 -2.64 -6.11
N PHE A 21 -0.31 -3.73 -5.66
CA PHE A 21 0.82 -4.36 -6.35
C PHE A 21 0.42 -4.95 -7.70
N SER A 22 -0.73 -5.63 -7.78
CA SER A 22 -1.25 -6.19 -9.03
C SER A 22 -1.57 -5.09 -10.06
N ALA A 23 -1.93 -3.89 -9.60
CA ALA A 23 -2.11 -2.70 -10.45
C ALA A 23 -0.78 -2.06 -10.92
N GLY A 24 0.37 -2.59 -10.50
CA GLY A 24 1.70 -2.13 -10.93
C GLY A 24 2.36 -1.09 -10.02
N ALA A 25 1.79 -0.79 -8.85
CA ALA A 25 2.45 0.08 -7.88
C ALA A 25 3.53 -0.67 -7.08
N GLY A 26 4.49 0.08 -6.51
CA GLY A 26 5.58 -0.50 -5.72
C GLY A 26 6.74 -1.07 -6.54
N GLY A 27 6.84 -0.71 -7.82
CA GLY A 27 8.00 -1.00 -8.66
C GLY A 27 9.10 0.06 -8.52
N ILE A 28 10.32 -0.34 -8.15
CA ILE A 28 11.50 0.52 -8.09
C ILE A 28 12.69 -0.25 -8.68
N GLY A 29 13.03 0.02 -9.94
CA GLY A 29 14.05 -0.76 -10.66
C GLY A 29 13.64 -2.24 -10.72
N GLU A 30 14.52 -3.12 -10.25
CA GLU A 30 14.27 -4.58 -10.17
C GLU A 30 13.43 -4.99 -8.94
N TYR A 31 13.12 -4.06 -8.03
CA TYR A 31 12.31 -4.36 -6.86
C TYR A 31 10.83 -4.21 -7.17
N THR A 32 10.04 -5.22 -6.78
CA THR A 32 8.58 -5.21 -6.86
C THR A 32 7.98 -5.20 -5.46
N ASN A 33 6.70 -4.86 -5.35
CA ASN A 33 5.94 -4.92 -4.10
C ASN A 33 6.53 -4.04 -2.98
N CYS A 34 7.21 -2.94 -3.34
CA CYS A 34 7.72 -1.98 -2.37
C CYS A 34 6.56 -1.17 -1.76
N ALA A 35 6.42 -1.26 -0.44
CA ALA A 35 5.48 -0.46 0.33
C ALA A 35 6.05 -0.12 1.71
N TRP A 36 5.53 0.94 2.30
CA TRP A 36 5.73 1.26 3.71
C TRP A 36 4.36 1.29 4.39
N GLN A 37 4.26 0.62 5.53
CA GLN A 37 3.02 0.49 6.31
C GLN A 37 3.31 0.75 7.80
N VAL A 38 2.30 1.29 8.49
CA VAL A 38 2.37 1.69 9.89
C VAL A 38 0.95 1.76 10.45
N LEU A 39 0.76 1.32 11.69
CA LEU A 39 -0.50 1.50 12.42
C LEU A 39 -0.71 2.97 12.80
N GLY A 40 -1.96 3.43 12.77
CA GLY A 40 -2.33 4.79 13.15
C GLY A 40 -3.78 4.87 13.63
N THR A 41 -4.17 6.06 14.08
CA THR A 41 -5.53 6.34 14.54
C THR A 41 -6.19 7.35 13.62
N GLY A 42 -7.31 6.96 13.00
CA GLY A 42 -8.18 7.88 12.26
C GLY A 42 -9.27 8.42 13.19
N GLN A 43 -9.57 9.71 13.06
CA GLN A 43 -10.75 10.34 13.65
C GLN A 43 -11.48 11.07 12.51
N PHE A 44 -12.80 10.97 12.50
CA PHE A 44 -13.68 11.61 11.54
C PHE A 44 -14.91 12.17 12.27
#